data_AF-A0A7S4C015-F1
#
_entry.id   AF-A0A7S4C015-F1
#
_cell.length_a   1.000
_cell.length_b   1.000
_cell.length_c   1.000
_cell.angle_alpha   90.00
_cell.angle_beta   90.00
_cell.angle_gamma   90.00
#
_symmetry.space_group_name_H-M   'P 1'
#
loop_
_entity.id
_entity.type
_entity.pdbx_description
1 polymer ?
#
loop_
_entity_poly.entity_id
_entity_poly.type
_entity_poly.pdbx_seq_one_letter_code
_entity_poly.pdbx_strand_id
1 'polypeptide(L)'
;SNARRCKDSAHITLIGFLLCATTHAIVAHMHCASGSTTTVRFRLGLAAARVTHRSETSAVSLSIDCDPTVLLDRAVVALRPAFENIDRKTEFHLRRVLKAFREEQVGAHHFAGVDGYGKGDIGRETLDAIYAKLFGAEAAFVRVQCFSGTHAIACALYGVLRPGDEMLAVSGAPYDTLEEVIGLRGRTDDGLRGSLMDFGVTYRQ
;
A
#
# COMPACT_ATOMS: atom_id res chain seq x y z
N SER A 1 -25.55 -16.81 -23.74
CA SER A 1 -24.64 -15.73 -23.31
C SER A 1 -24.60 -15.50 -21.78
N ASN A 2 -25.37 -16.22 -20.95
CA ASN A 2 -25.41 -15.98 -19.49
C ASN A 2 -24.52 -16.90 -18.61
N ALA A 3 -23.85 -17.91 -19.17
CA ALA A 3 -23.07 -18.86 -18.38
C ALA A 3 -21.60 -18.43 -18.10
N ARG A 4 -21.11 -17.35 -18.73
CA ARG A 4 -19.73 -16.87 -18.52
C ARG A 4 -19.61 -15.83 -17.39
N ARG A 5 -20.70 -15.14 -17.02
CA ARG A 5 -20.69 -14.14 -15.94
C ARG A 5 -20.69 -14.72 -14.52
N CYS A 6 -21.08 -15.99 -14.33
CA CYS A 6 -21.10 -16.63 -13.01
C CYS A 6 -19.75 -17.24 -12.58
N LYS A 7 -18.79 -17.43 -13.49
CA LYS A 7 -17.46 -17.98 -13.12
C LYS A 7 -16.53 -16.92 -12.52
N ASP A 8 -16.69 -15.66 -12.88
CA ASP A 8 -15.83 -14.57 -12.41
C ASP A 8 -16.18 -14.13 -10.97
N SER A 9 -17.43 -14.29 -10.55
CA SER A 9 -17.85 -13.99 -9.17
C SER A 9 -17.33 -14.99 -8.14
N ALA A 10 -17.13 -16.27 -8.52
CA ALA A 10 -16.62 -17.29 -7.60
C ALA A 10 -15.12 -17.13 -7.27
N HIS A 11 -14.33 -16.54 -8.18
CA HIS A 11 -12.90 -16.31 -7.95
C HIS A 11 -12.62 -15.09 -7.07
N ILE A 12 -13.51 -14.10 -7.04
CA ILE A 12 -13.36 -12.90 -6.21
C ILE A 12 -13.75 -13.19 -4.75
N THR A 13 -14.72 -14.09 -4.52
CA THR A 13 -15.12 -14.50 -3.16
C THR A 13 -14.06 -15.39 -2.48
N LEU A 14 -13.28 -16.16 -3.25
CA LEU A 14 -12.26 -17.06 -2.69
C LEU A 14 -10.98 -16.33 -2.23
N ILE A 15 -10.65 -15.19 -2.84
CA ILE A 15 -9.50 -14.35 -2.47
C ILE A 15 -9.78 -13.58 -1.17
N GLY A 16 -11.03 -13.18 -0.93
CA GLY A 16 -11.44 -12.55 0.33
C GLY A 16 -11.39 -13.50 1.54
N PHE A 17 -11.59 -14.80 1.34
CA PHE A 17 -11.54 -15.78 2.42
C PHE A 17 -10.11 -16.09 2.90
N LEU A 18 -9.12 -16.02 2.01
CA LEU A 18 -7.71 -16.25 2.38
C LEU A 18 -7.10 -15.08 3.16
N LEU A 19 -7.53 -13.84 2.92
CA LEU A 19 -7.05 -12.68 3.70
C LEU A 19 -7.67 -12.58 5.11
N CYS A 20 -8.85 -13.16 5.33
CA CYS A 20 -9.53 -13.15 6.63
C CYS A 20 -8.98 -14.24 7.60
N ALA A 21 -8.55 -15.37 7.06
CA ALA A 21 -7.94 -16.45 7.85
C ALA A 21 -6.54 -16.08 8.37
N THR A 22 -5.78 -15.25 7.63
CA THR A 22 -4.47 -14.75 8.09
C THR A 22 -4.61 -13.64 9.13
N THR A 23 -5.68 -12.83 9.09
CA THR A 23 -5.91 -11.79 10.10
C THR A 23 -6.32 -12.36 11.46
N HIS A 24 -7.12 -13.43 11.50
CA HIS A 24 -7.48 -14.08 12.77
C HIS A 24 -6.29 -14.76 13.46
N ALA A 25 -5.33 -15.29 12.69
CA ALA A 25 -4.08 -15.84 13.23
C ALA A 25 -3.17 -14.76 13.83
N ILE A 26 -3.19 -13.54 13.28
CA ILE A 26 -2.40 -12.40 13.76
C ILE A 26 -3.06 -11.76 15.00
N VAL A 27 -4.38 -11.64 15.04
CA VAL A 27 -5.12 -11.10 16.21
C VAL A 27 -5.02 -12.02 17.43
N ALA A 28 -5.01 -13.35 17.23
CA ALA A 28 -4.75 -14.30 18.32
C ALA A 28 -3.33 -14.14 18.90
N HIS A 29 -2.37 -13.71 18.09
CA HIS A 29 -1.01 -13.39 18.55
C HIS A 29 -0.92 -12.03 19.27
N MET A 30 -1.73 -11.03 18.88
CA MET A 30 -1.74 -9.70 19.52
C MET A 30 -2.46 -9.67 20.88
N HIS A 31 -3.49 -10.49 21.11
CA HIS A 31 -4.16 -10.53 22.43
C HIS A 31 -3.31 -11.18 23.54
N CYS A 32 -2.18 -11.81 23.20
CA CYS A 32 -1.24 -12.37 24.16
C CYS A 32 -0.32 -11.31 24.81
N ALA A 33 -0.37 -10.05 24.35
CA ALA A 33 0.40 -8.95 24.92
C ALA A 33 -0.27 -8.26 26.13
N SER A 34 -1.51 -8.62 26.46
CA SER A 34 -2.22 -8.11 27.66
C SER A 34 -2.35 -9.20 28.72
N GLY A 35 -1.24 -9.52 29.38
CA GLY A 35 -1.11 -10.00 30.77
C GLY A 35 -2.23 -10.84 31.43
N SER A 36 -2.96 -11.68 30.70
CA SER A 36 -4.03 -12.51 31.27
C SER A 36 -3.80 -13.99 30.94
N THR A 37 -3.72 -14.78 31.99
CA THR A 37 -3.43 -16.21 31.99
C THR A 37 -4.58 -16.98 31.34
N THR A 38 -4.53 -17.18 30.02
CA THR A 38 -5.53 -18.00 29.32
C THR A 38 -4.98 -19.40 29.13
N THR A 39 -5.55 -20.38 29.84
CA THR A 39 -5.16 -21.79 29.72
C THR A 39 -5.93 -22.41 28.56
N VAL A 40 -5.33 -22.45 27.36
CA VAL A 40 -5.96 -23.09 26.20
C VAL A 40 -5.44 -24.52 26.06
N ARG A 41 -6.30 -25.52 26.33
CA ARG A 41 -6.01 -26.93 26.05
C ARG A 41 -6.35 -27.25 24.60
N PHE A 42 -5.33 -27.40 23.75
CA PHE A 42 -5.49 -28.09 22.47
C PHE A 42 -5.18 -29.58 22.65
N ARG A 43 -6.16 -30.42 22.28
CA ARG A 43 -5.98 -31.86 22.14
C ARG A 43 -5.66 -32.14 20.67
N LEU A 44 -4.38 -32.14 20.30
CA LEU A 44 -3.91 -32.86 19.11
C LEU A 44 -3.27 -34.16 19.58
N GLY A 45 -3.57 -35.26 18.88
CA GLY A 45 -3.13 -36.60 19.24
C GLY A 45 -1.60 -36.68 19.41
N LEU A 46 -1.20 -37.28 20.54
CA LEU A 46 0.16 -37.68 20.89
C LEU A 46 1.20 -36.57 21.21
N ALA A 47 0.89 -35.68 22.15
CA ALA A 47 1.81 -35.27 23.25
C ALA A 47 1.23 -34.09 24.03
N ALA A 48 1.22 -34.18 25.36
CA ALA A 48 0.88 -33.06 26.23
C ALA A 48 2.16 -32.30 26.60
N ALA A 49 2.33 -31.07 26.11
CA ALA A 49 3.40 -30.17 26.55
C ALA A 49 2.87 -29.24 27.66
N ARG A 50 3.58 -29.18 28.78
CA ARG A 50 3.34 -28.26 29.91
C ARG A 50 4.43 -27.19 29.87
N VAL A 51 4.06 -25.94 29.65
CA VAL A 51 5.00 -24.80 29.68
C VAL A 51 4.85 -24.08 31.01
N THR A 52 5.92 -24.07 31.81
CA THR A 52 6.06 -23.22 33.00
C THR A 52 6.98 -22.06 32.66
N HIS A 53 6.52 -20.83 32.80
CA HIS A 53 7.32 -19.63 32.51
C HIS A 53 8.18 -19.28 33.75
N ARG A 54 9.51 -19.31 33.61
CA ARG A 54 10.46 -18.67 34.53
C ARG A 54 11.11 -17.52 33.78
N SER A 55 11.05 -16.32 34.36
CA SER A 55 11.60 -15.09 33.81
C SER A 55 13.13 -15.14 33.82
N GLU A 56 13.74 -15.27 32.65
CA GLU A 56 15.14 -14.93 32.41
C GLU A 56 15.26 -14.57 30.93
N THR A 57 15.77 -13.37 30.65
CA THR A 57 16.13 -12.85 29.32
C THR A 57 17.01 -13.86 28.59
N SER A 58 16.37 -14.73 27.82
CA SER A 58 17.00 -15.74 26.98
C SER A 58 16.78 -15.33 25.54
N ALA A 59 17.88 -15.19 24.79
CA ALA A 59 17.83 -15.02 23.35
C ALA A 59 16.87 -16.05 22.76
N VAL A 60 15.85 -15.60 22.04
CA VAL A 60 14.95 -16.48 21.29
C VAL A 60 15.80 -17.09 20.17
N SER A 61 16.39 -18.25 20.42
CA SER A 61 16.96 -19.06 19.36
C SER A 61 15.80 -19.56 18.50
N LEU A 62 15.71 -19.07 17.27
CA LEU A 62 14.83 -19.65 16.26
C LEU A 62 15.32 -21.07 15.95
N SER A 63 14.81 -22.05 16.68
CA SER A 63 15.02 -23.47 16.37
C SER A 63 14.15 -23.81 15.16
N ILE A 64 14.75 -23.82 13.98
CA ILE A 64 14.10 -24.31 12.77
C ILE A 64 14.21 -25.84 12.80
N ASP A 65 13.08 -26.53 12.94
CA ASP A 65 13.00 -28.00 13.07
C ASP A 65 13.44 -28.77 11.81
N CYS A 66 13.66 -28.05 10.70
CA CYS A 66 14.20 -28.57 9.45
C CYS A 66 15.45 -27.80 9.05
N ASP A 67 16.34 -28.44 8.29
CA ASP A 67 17.45 -27.73 7.66
C ASP A 67 16.91 -26.52 6.84
N PRO A 68 17.23 -25.27 7.22
CA PRO A 68 16.70 -24.07 6.58
C PRO A 68 17.00 -24.02 5.08
N THR A 69 18.09 -24.67 4.65
CA THR A 69 18.49 -24.74 3.24
C THR A 69 17.47 -25.52 2.40
N VAL A 70 16.96 -26.64 2.93
CA VAL A 70 15.95 -27.47 2.25
C VAL A 70 14.62 -26.72 2.11
N LEU A 71 14.25 -25.92 3.11
CA LEU A 71 13.05 -25.09 3.06
C LEU A 71 13.20 -23.95 2.03
N LEU A 72 14.38 -23.33 1.97
CA LEU A 72 14.69 -22.29 0.99
C LEU A 72 14.64 -22.84 -0.44
N ASP A 73 15.28 -23.98 -0.71
CA ASP A 73 15.31 -24.59 -2.05
C ASP A 73 13.90 -24.91 -2.56
N ARG A 74 13.05 -25.45 -1.68
CA ARG A 74 11.64 -25.71 -2.00
C ARG A 74 10.87 -24.41 -2.28
N ALA A 75 11.08 -23.37 -1.47
CA ALA A 75 10.43 -22.08 -1.67
C ALA A 75 10.86 -21.42 -2.98
N VAL A 76 12.16 -21.47 -3.32
CA VAL A 76 12.70 -20.95 -4.60
C VAL A 76 12.05 -21.66 -5.78
N VAL A 77 11.97 -22.99 -5.75
CA VAL A 77 11.31 -23.76 -6.82
C VAL A 77 9.83 -23.43 -6.92
N ALA A 78 9.12 -23.30 -5.79
CA ALA A 78 7.69 -22.99 -5.76
C ALA A 78 7.37 -21.57 -6.26
N LEU A 79 8.23 -20.60 -5.95
CA LEU A 79 8.03 -19.18 -6.29
C LEU A 79 8.57 -18.81 -7.68
N ARG A 80 9.39 -19.64 -8.31
CA ARG A 80 9.97 -19.38 -9.64
C ARG A 80 8.96 -18.91 -10.70
N PRO A 81 7.76 -19.54 -10.85
CA PRO A 81 6.77 -19.05 -11.83
C PRO A 81 6.25 -17.65 -11.53
N ALA A 82 6.17 -17.27 -10.25
CA ALA A 82 5.75 -15.93 -9.84
C ALA A 82 6.82 -14.89 -10.19
N PHE A 83 8.10 -15.20 -9.96
CA PHE A 83 9.22 -14.34 -10.35
C PHE A 83 9.32 -14.17 -11.86
N GLU A 84 9.20 -15.25 -12.64
CA GLU A 84 9.19 -15.17 -14.11
C GLU A 84 8.02 -14.32 -14.66
N ASN A 85 6.89 -14.29 -13.95
CA ASN A 85 5.78 -13.41 -14.31
C ASN A 85 6.06 -11.94 -13.96
N ILE A 86 6.70 -11.68 -12.81
CA ILE A 86 7.13 -10.34 -12.41
C ILE A 86 8.16 -9.82 -13.41
N ASP A 87 9.14 -10.62 -13.80
CA ASP A 87 10.20 -10.24 -14.74
C ASP A 87 9.64 -9.82 -16.10
N ARG A 88 8.69 -10.60 -16.65
CA ARG A 88 8.01 -10.25 -17.90
C ARG A 88 7.25 -8.92 -17.81
N LYS A 89 6.58 -8.65 -16.68
CA LYS A 89 5.89 -7.37 -16.47
C LYS A 89 6.87 -6.22 -16.33
N THR A 90 7.96 -6.43 -15.60
CA THR A 90 9.04 -5.44 -15.44
C THR A 90 9.67 -5.09 -16.77
N GLU A 91 9.99 -6.08 -17.59
CA GLU A 91 10.53 -5.88 -18.95
C GLU A 91 9.56 -5.08 -19.83
N PHE A 92 8.27 -5.39 -19.79
CA PHE A 92 7.24 -4.65 -20.51
C PHE A 92 7.16 -3.17 -20.05
N HIS A 93 7.12 -2.91 -18.75
CA HIS A 93 7.06 -1.54 -18.23
C HIS A 93 8.34 -0.76 -18.48
N LEU A 94 9.51 -1.39 -18.35
CA LEU A 94 10.79 -0.76 -18.62
C LEU A 94 10.88 -0.31 -20.09
N ARG A 95 10.41 -1.13 -21.03
CA ARG A 95 10.30 -0.73 -22.44
C ARG A 95 9.40 0.49 -22.63
N ARG A 96 8.27 0.58 -21.91
CA ARG A 96 7.38 1.76 -21.96
C ARG A 96 8.08 3.01 -21.43
N VAL A 97 8.79 2.90 -20.31
CA VAL A 97 9.58 4.01 -19.73
C VAL A 97 10.66 4.48 -20.71
N LEU A 98 11.47 3.55 -21.23
CA LEU A 98 12.53 3.88 -22.21
C LEU A 98 11.99 4.51 -23.49
N LYS A 99 10.82 4.04 -23.97
CA LYS A 99 10.14 4.63 -25.12
C LYS A 99 9.69 6.06 -24.82
N ALA A 100 9.05 6.31 -23.68
CA ALA A 100 8.61 7.65 -23.29
C ALA A 100 9.78 8.63 -23.18
N PHE A 101 10.87 8.24 -22.52
CA PHE A 101 12.09 9.04 -22.42
C PHE A 101 12.69 9.39 -23.79
N ARG A 102 12.66 8.46 -24.75
CA ARG A 102 13.18 8.70 -26.10
C ARG A 102 12.28 9.64 -26.90
N GLU A 103 10.98 9.49 -26.79
CA GLU A 103 10.00 10.33 -27.49
C GLU A 103 10.03 11.77 -26.98
N GLU A 104 10.22 11.97 -25.67
CA GLU A 104 10.42 13.30 -25.09
C GLU A 104 11.87 13.79 -25.16
N GLN A 105 12.73 13.09 -25.93
CA GLN A 105 14.11 13.47 -26.23
C GLN A 105 14.96 13.85 -25.00
N VAL A 106 14.80 13.10 -23.91
CA VAL A 106 15.52 13.36 -22.66
C VAL A 106 17.02 13.32 -22.88
N GLY A 107 17.71 14.35 -22.39
CA GLY A 107 19.16 14.54 -22.54
C GLY A 107 19.72 15.40 -21.44
N ALA A 108 21.05 15.60 -21.42
CA ALA A 108 21.76 16.26 -20.33
C ALA A 108 21.20 17.64 -19.94
N HIS A 109 20.67 18.40 -20.90
CA HIS A 109 20.08 19.73 -20.69
C HIS A 109 18.81 19.72 -19.83
N HIS A 110 18.08 18.61 -19.77
CA HIS A 110 16.91 18.45 -18.88
C HIS A 110 17.30 18.32 -17.40
N PHE A 111 18.58 18.07 -17.11
CA PHE A 111 19.09 17.97 -15.75
C PHE A 111 19.78 19.27 -15.30
N ALA A 112 19.71 20.34 -16.11
CA ALA A 112 20.17 21.65 -15.70
C ALA A 112 19.24 22.19 -14.61
N GLY A 113 19.80 22.54 -13.45
CA GLY A 113 19.04 23.16 -12.38
C GLY A 113 18.59 24.57 -12.77
N VAL A 114 17.34 24.91 -12.48
CA VAL A 114 16.82 26.27 -12.59
C VAL A 114 16.68 26.86 -11.20
N ASP A 115 17.16 28.09 -11.00
CA ASP A 115 17.11 28.80 -9.73
C ASP A 115 15.91 29.78 -9.65
N GLY A 116 15.73 30.38 -8.49
CA GLY A 116 14.66 31.35 -8.24
C GLY A 116 13.26 30.78 -8.46
N TYR A 117 12.48 31.42 -9.33
CA TYR A 117 11.08 31.08 -9.58
C TYR A 117 10.87 29.84 -10.47
N GLY A 118 11.94 29.28 -11.05
CA GLY A 118 11.81 28.07 -11.90
C GLY A 118 10.93 28.27 -13.13
N LYS A 119 10.98 29.44 -13.77
CA LYS A 119 10.29 29.70 -15.04
C LYS A 119 11.06 29.07 -16.20
N GLY A 120 10.34 28.43 -17.12
CA GLY A 120 10.96 27.79 -18.30
C GLY A 120 11.84 26.59 -17.94
N ASP A 121 11.53 25.90 -16.84
CA ASP A 121 12.22 24.68 -16.45
C ASP A 121 11.77 23.52 -17.35
N ILE A 122 12.52 23.34 -18.44
CA ILE A 122 12.30 22.27 -19.42
C ILE A 122 12.43 20.88 -18.81
N GLY A 123 13.28 20.71 -17.79
CA GLY A 123 13.45 19.42 -17.11
C GLY A 123 12.17 19.00 -16.40
N ARG A 124 11.57 19.95 -15.68
CA ARG A 124 10.28 19.77 -15.00
C ARG A 124 9.13 19.53 -15.96
N GLU A 125 9.03 20.33 -17.02
CA GLU A 125 7.96 20.21 -18.02
C GLU A 125 8.04 18.87 -18.77
N THR A 126 9.25 18.46 -19.18
CA THR A 126 9.47 17.16 -19.82
C THR A 126 9.16 15.99 -18.87
N LEU A 127 9.50 16.10 -17.58
CA LEU A 127 9.18 15.05 -16.61
C LEU A 127 7.67 14.86 -16.45
N ASP A 128 6.90 15.95 -16.42
CA ASP A 128 5.44 15.87 -16.40
C ASP A 128 4.89 15.21 -17.67
N ALA A 129 5.41 15.57 -18.85
CA ALA A 129 4.98 14.96 -20.11
C ALA A 129 5.24 13.45 -20.14
N ILE A 130 6.41 13.01 -19.66
CA ILE A 130 6.74 11.58 -19.54
C ILE A 130 5.75 10.86 -18.64
N TYR A 131 5.46 11.41 -17.45
CA TYR A 131 4.52 10.79 -16.51
C TYR A 131 3.09 10.76 -17.08
N ALA A 132 2.62 11.85 -17.67
CA ALA A 132 1.30 11.90 -18.32
C ALA A 132 1.15 10.77 -19.35
N LYS A 133 2.18 10.58 -20.17
CA LYS A 133 2.24 9.52 -21.19
C LYS A 133 2.31 8.10 -20.63
N LEU A 134 3.05 7.89 -19.54
CA LEU A 134 3.17 6.58 -18.90
C LEU A 134 1.87 6.14 -18.24
N PHE A 135 1.16 7.07 -17.61
CA PHE A 135 -0.11 6.80 -16.93
C PHE A 135 -1.34 6.98 -17.83
N GLY A 136 -1.17 7.51 -19.05
CA GLY A 136 -2.28 7.73 -19.99
C GLY A 136 -3.20 8.88 -19.55
N ALA A 137 -2.65 9.87 -18.86
CA ALA A 137 -3.35 11.07 -18.43
C ALA A 137 -3.09 12.24 -19.39
N GLU A 138 -3.97 13.23 -19.38
CA GLU A 138 -3.80 14.46 -20.19
C GLU A 138 -2.66 15.33 -19.68
N ALA A 139 -2.45 15.33 -18.36
CA ALA A 139 -1.39 16.07 -17.68
C ALA A 139 -0.90 15.28 -16.45
N ALA A 140 0.31 15.58 -16.01
CA ALA A 140 0.85 15.08 -14.75
C ALA A 140 1.51 16.21 -13.98
N PHE A 141 1.68 15.99 -12.68
CA PHE A 141 2.33 16.92 -11.77
C PHE A 141 3.31 16.15 -10.89
N VAL A 142 4.60 16.23 -11.24
CA VAL A 142 5.67 15.52 -10.53
C VAL A 142 6.64 16.53 -9.95
N ARG A 143 6.64 16.66 -8.62
CA ARG A 143 7.33 17.73 -7.92
C ARG A 143 8.06 17.23 -6.69
N VAL A 144 9.27 17.77 -6.49
CA VAL A 144 10.04 17.57 -5.24
C VAL A 144 9.36 18.23 -4.04
N GLN A 145 8.48 19.21 -4.28
CA GLN A 145 7.66 19.86 -3.27
C GLN A 145 6.57 18.93 -2.70
N CYS A 146 6.26 17.80 -3.36
CA CYS A 146 5.40 16.77 -2.80
C CYS A 146 6.20 15.90 -1.81
N PHE A 147 6.20 16.28 -0.54
CA PHE A 147 6.94 15.59 0.53
C PHE A 147 6.57 14.11 0.77
N SER A 148 5.35 13.70 0.45
CA SER A 148 4.88 12.33 0.64
C SER A 148 3.72 11.95 -0.29
N GLY A 149 3.42 10.64 -0.38
CA GLY A 149 2.24 10.16 -1.11
C GLY A 149 0.93 10.69 -0.53
N THR A 150 0.80 10.74 0.80
CA THR A 150 -0.37 11.34 1.46
C THR A 150 -0.49 12.82 1.15
N HIS A 151 0.62 13.56 1.08
CA HIS A 151 0.60 14.97 0.66
C HIS A 151 0.12 15.13 -0.78
N ALA A 152 0.57 14.29 -1.72
CA ALA A 152 0.11 14.33 -3.11
C ALA A 152 -1.40 14.07 -3.24
N ILE A 153 -1.92 13.08 -2.50
CA ILE A 153 -3.37 12.79 -2.48
C ILE A 153 -4.14 13.96 -1.83
N ALA A 154 -3.66 14.50 -0.72
CA ALA A 154 -4.27 15.66 -0.08
C ALA A 154 -4.33 16.86 -1.04
N CYS A 155 -3.23 17.21 -1.72
CA CYS A 155 -3.22 18.28 -2.71
C CYS A 155 -4.27 18.07 -3.82
N ALA A 156 -4.42 16.83 -4.31
CA ALA A 156 -5.44 16.52 -5.32
C ALA A 156 -6.86 16.71 -4.77
N LEU A 157 -7.13 16.24 -3.54
CA LEU A 157 -8.44 16.37 -2.91
C LEU A 157 -8.79 17.84 -2.65
N TYR A 158 -7.91 18.60 -2.01
CA TYR A 158 -8.11 20.04 -1.79
C TYR A 158 -8.18 20.85 -3.09
N GLY A 159 -7.48 20.41 -4.14
CA GLY A 159 -7.50 21.05 -5.44
C GLY A 159 -8.85 20.94 -6.15
N VAL A 160 -9.54 19.81 -5.99
CA VAL A 160 -10.78 19.49 -6.72
C VAL A 160 -12.05 19.75 -5.89
N LEU A 161 -12.07 19.45 -4.59
CA LEU A 161 -13.26 19.55 -3.76
C LEU A 161 -13.51 20.98 -3.27
N ARG A 162 -14.78 21.36 -3.13
CA ARG A 162 -15.24 22.68 -2.66
C ARG A 162 -16.24 22.53 -1.51
N PRO A 163 -16.43 23.58 -0.69
CA PRO A 163 -17.44 23.56 0.38
C PRO A 163 -18.82 23.19 -0.15
N GLY A 164 -19.46 22.18 0.46
CA GLY A 164 -20.73 21.61 0.03
C GLY A 164 -20.64 20.34 -0.81
N ASP A 165 -19.45 19.96 -1.29
CA ASP A 165 -19.25 18.69 -2.01
C ASP A 165 -19.29 17.48 -1.06
N GLU A 166 -19.54 16.29 -1.61
CA GLU A 166 -19.43 15.00 -0.93
C GLU A 166 -18.30 14.15 -1.54
N MET A 167 -17.35 13.72 -0.71
CA MET A 167 -16.34 12.74 -1.05
C MET A 167 -16.85 11.32 -0.75
N LEU A 168 -16.89 10.46 -1.77
CA LEU A 168 -17.31 9.05 -1.65
C LEU A 168 -16.11 8.10 -1.79
N ALA A 169 -15.82 7.32 -0.74
CA ALA A 169 -14.86 6.24 -0.77
C ALA A 169 -15.53 4.91 -1.17
N VAL A 170 -15.17 4.37 -2.34
CA VAL A 170 -15.78 3.13 -2.87
C VAL A 170 -15.11 1.83 -2.39
N SER A 171 -13.92 1.94 -1.78
CA SER A 171 -13.08 0.81 -1.37
C SER A 171 -13.09 0.58 0.15
N GLY A 172 -14.08 1.13 0.86
CA GLY A 172 -14.15 1.11 2.32
C GLY A 172 -13.37 2.25 2.97
N ALA A 173 -13.00 2.06 4.24
CA ALA A 173 -12.31 3.07 5.03
C ALA A 173 -10.95 3.46 4.41
N PRO A 174 -10.57 4.74 4.46
CA PRO A 174 -9.28 5.19 3.98
C PRO A 174 -8.19 4.70 4.94
N TYR A 175 -6.94 4.62 4.46
CA TYR A 175 -5.83 4.28 5.34
C TYR A 175 -5.53 5.41 6.34
N ASP A 176 -5.04 5.05 7.52
CA ASP A 176 -4.87 5.89 8.72
C ASP A 176 -4.46 7.36 8.49
N THR A 177 -3.46 7.61 7.63
CA THR A 177 -2.96 8.98 7.45
C THR A 177 -3.91 9.88 6.65
N LEU A 178 -4.84 9.31 5.86
CA LEU A 178 -5.87 10.08 5.16
C LEU A 178 -7.06 10.42 6.06
N GLU A 179 -7.27 9.69 7.15
CA GLU A 179 -8.36 9.99 8.09
C GLU A 179 -8.23 11.42 8.64
N GLU A 180 -7.01 11.88 8.90
CA GLU A 180 -6.74 13.25 9.35
C GLU A 180 -6.98 14.29 8.25
N VAL A 181 -6.60 13.99 7.00
CA VAL A 181 -6.85 14.86 5.85
C VAL A 181 -8.36 15.05 5.62
N ILE A 182 -9.14 13.97 5.78
CA ILE A 182 -10.59 13.98 5.58
C ILE A 182 -11.29 14.64 6.78
N GLY A 183 -10.82 14.38 8.01
CA GLY A 183 -11.43 14.87 9.25
C GLY A 183 -12.09 13.81 10.12
N LEU A 184 -11.80 12.51 9.89
CA LEU A 184 -12.42 11.38 10.59
C LEU A 184 -11.89 11.16 12.01
N ARG A 185 -10.67 11.62 12.32
CA ARG A 185 -10.05 11.49 13.65
C ARG A 185 -10.60 12.47 14.70
N GLY A 186 -11.66 13.19 14.37
CA GLY A 186 -12.28 14.18 15.24
C GLY A 186 -11.49 15.49 15.32
N ARG A 187 -12.07 16.47 16.03
CA ARG A 187 -11.43 17.76 16.30
C ARG A 187 -10.48 17.61 17.48
N THR A 188 -9.33 18.27 17.46
CA THR A 188 -8.52 18.40 18.67
C THR A 188 -9.07 19.45 19.62
N ASP A 189 -8.65 19.37 20.87
CA ASP A 189 -8.94 20.34 21.93
C ASP A 189 -8.56 21.79 21.53
N ASP A 190 -7.60 21.92 20.61
CA ASP A 190 -7.04 23.14 20.03
C ASP A 190 -7.77 23.70 18.78
N GLY A 191 -8.82 23.03 18.27
CA GLY A 191 -9.69 23.58 17.21
C GLY A 191 -9.73 22.80 15.88
N LEU A 192 -9.91 23.52 14.76
CA LEU A 192 -9.95 22.97 13.39
C LEU A 192 -8.52 22.71 12.88
N ARG A 193 -8.26 21.52 12.33
CA ARG A 193 -6.95 21.13 11.77
C ARG A 193 -6.76 21.54 10.30
N GLY A 194 -7.80 22.11 9.69
CA GLY A 194 -7.84 22.40 8.27
C GLY A 194 -8.09 21.14 7.45
N SER A 195 -8.92 20.22 7.97
CA SER A 195 -9.38 19.01 7.27
C SER A 195 -10.45 19.33 6.21
N LEU A 196 -10.71 18.41 5.27
CA LEU A 196 -11.76 18.61 4.25
C LEU A 196 -13.14 18.88 4.88
N MET A 197 -13.47 18.17 5.98
CA MET A 197 -14.69 18.43 6.76
C MET A 197 -14.73 19.84 7.37
N ASP A 198 -13.57 20.39 7.80
CA ASP A 198 -13.48 21.77 8.31
C ASP A 198 -13.80 22.80 7.22
N PHE A 199 -13.53 22.46 5.96
CA PHE A 199 -13.90 23.25 4.78
C PHE A 199 -15.33 22.97 4.28
N GLY A 200 -16.14 22.20 5.02
CA GLY A 200 -17.53 21.91 4.66
C GLY A 200 -17.70 20.85 3.57
N VAL A 201 -16.69 20.01 3.35
CA VAL A 201 -16.80 18.82 2.48
C VAL A 201 -17.30 17.65 3.32
N THR A 202 -18.36 16.99 2.86
CA THR A 202 -18.91 15.79 3.53
C THR A 202 -18.21 14.53 3.05
N TYR A 203 -18.23 13.47 3.86
CA TYR A 203 -17.59 12.19 3.53
C TYR A 203 -18.52 11.01 3.75
N ARG A 204 -18.47 10.05 2.83
CA ARG A 204 -19.19 8.77 2.91
C ARG A 204 -18.34 7.61 2.40
N GLN A 205 -18.57 6.42 2.94
CA GLN A 205 -17.93 5.15 2.54
C GLN A 205 -18.97 4.06 2.29
#